data_AF-A0A2I1FEP9-F1
#
_entry.id   AF-A0A2I1FEP9-F1
#
_cell.length_a   1.000
_cell.length_b   1.000
_cell.length_c   1.000
_cell.angle_alpha   90.00
_cell.angle_beta   90.00
_cell.angle_gamma   90.00
#
_symmetry.space_group_name_H-M   'P 1'
#
loop_
_entity.id
_entity.type
_entity.pdbx_description
1 polymer ?
#
loop_
_entity_poly.entity_id
_entity_poly.type
_entity_poly.pdbx_seq_one_letter_code
_entity_poly.pdbx_strand_id
1 'polypeptide(L)'
;MIKLKDKACKEATIKRRIKERNNMITTDQRKMINSILDKTYSRINLDRIRIATDTQEEILLNSKEEVQAEAINTFSSIFRSKNHKFENLPEQWKDIYKPRADIDLQIYDHLDDMPIEQEWNEMLNTMNDKSALGISNISYKLIKKADAEVNELFR
;
A
#
# COMPACT_ATOMS: atom_id res chain seq x y z
N MET A 1 17.82 -20.04 -42.93
CA MET A 1 16.92 -18.93 -43.34
C MET A 1 15.83 -18.63 -42.32
N ILE A 2 14.97 -19.60 -41.96
CA ILE A 2 13.83 -19.37 -41.03
C ILE A 2 14.28 -18.87 -39.64
N LYS A 3 15.30 -19.50 -39.03
CA LYS A 3 15.84 -19.10 -37.72
C LYS A 3 16.45 -17.68 -37.68
N LEU A 4 16.99 -17.20 -38.80
CA LEU A 4 17.57 -15.86 -38.92
C LEU A 4 16.48 -14.78 -39.02
N LYS A 5 15.42 -15.07 -39.78
CA LYS A 5 14.24 -14.20 -39.87
C LYS A 5 13.52 -14.08 -38.52
N ASP A 6 13.36 -15.19 -37.80
CA ASP A 6 12.77 -15.18 -36.46
C ASP A 6 13.62 -14.38 -35.46
N LYS A 7 14.95 -14.50 -35.53
CA LYS A 7 15.85 -13.72 -34.67
C LYS A 7 15.71 -12.22 -34.94
N ALA A 8 15.68 -11.81 -36.20
CA ALA A 8 15.49 -10.41 -36.58
C ALA A 8 14.12 -9.86 -36.13
N CYS A 9 13.05 -10.66 -36.26
CA CYS A 9 11.71 -10.29 -35.80
C CYS A 9 11.66 -10.09 -34.27
N LYS A 10 12.30 -10.99 -33.51
CA LYS A 10 12.42 -10.86 -32.05
C LYS A 10 13.20 -9.61 -31.67
N GLU A 11 14.32 -9.35 -32.32
CA GLU A 11 15.15 -8.18 -32.03
C GLU A 11 14.45 -6.86 -32.34
N ALA A 12 13.73 -6.78 -33.47
CA ALA A 12 12.90 -5.63 -33.80
C ALA A 12 11.79 -5.41 -32.76
N THR A 13 11.17 -6.49 -32.29
CA THR A 13 10.15 -6.43 -31.24
C THR A 13 10.73 -5.93 -29.92
N ILE A 14 11.92 -6.41 -29.51
CA ILE A 14 12.61 -5.95 -28.30
C ILE A 14 12.90 -4.46 -28.39
N LYS A 15 13.50 -3.99 -29.50
CA LYS A 15 13.82 -2.57 -29.71
C LYS A 15 12.57 -1.69 -29.67
N ARG A 16 11.48 -2.14 -30.30
CA ARG A 16 10.19 -1.44 -30.26
C ARG A 16 9.67 -1.32 -28.82
N ARG A 17 9.64 -2.42 -28.07
CA ARG A 17 9.15 -2.44 -26.68
C ARG A 17 9.99 -1.55 -25.76
N ILE A 18 11.31 -1.49 -25.96
CA ILE A 18 12.19 -0.56 -25.23
C ILE A 18 11.82 0.89 -25.53
N LYS A 19 11.64 1.23 -26.82
CA LYS A 19 11.25 2.60 -27.22
C LYS A 19 9.89 3.00 -26.64
N GLU A 20 8.90 2.11 -26.71
CA GLU A 20 7.58 2.32 -26.10
C GLU A 20 7.69 2.57 -24.60
N ARG A 21 8.48 1.75 -23.87
CA ARG A 21 8.67 1.91 -22.44
C ARG A 21 9.38 3.21 -22.07
N ASN A 22 10.39 3.61 -22.84
CA ASN A 22 11.08 4.89 -22.62
C ASN A 22 10.13 6.08 -22.82
N ASN A 23 9.23 6.01 -23.79
CA ASN A 23 8.21 7.04 -23.98
C ASN A 23 7.23 7.11 -22.79
N MET A 24 6.95 6.00 -22.11
CA MET A 24 6.08 5.97 -20.92
C MET A 24 6.69 6.69 -19.71
N ILE A 25 8.01 6.94 -19.69
CA ILE A 25 8.66 7.70 -18.60
C ILE A 25 8.09 9.12 -18.47
N THR A 26 7.77 9.75 -19.60
CA THR A 26 7.22 11.12 -19.62
C THR A 26 5.71 11.15 -19.80
N THR A 27 5.15 10.18 -20.53
CA THR A 27 3.71 10.18 -20.91
C THR A 27 2.80 9.49 -19.90
N ASP A 28 3.21 8.36 -19.33
CA ASP A 28 2.40 7.55 -18.42
C ASP A 28 3.30 6.73 -17.48
N GLN A 29 3.81 7.42 -16.45
CA GLN A 29 4.70 6.84 -15.44
C GLN A 29 4.06 5.65 -14.71
N ARG A 30 2.74 5.70 -14.49
CA ARG A 30 2.00 4.62 -13.84
C ARG A 30 2.07 3.35 -14.68
N LYS A 31 1.79 3.43 -15.98
CA LYS A 31 1.88 2.28 -16.88
C LYS A 31 3.31 1.75 -17.02
N MET A 32 4.30 2.65 -17.04
CA MET A 32 5.72 2.30 -17.02
C MET A 32 6.07 1.45 -15.79
N ILE A 33 5.76 1.94 -14.58
CA ILE A 33 6.04 1.26 -13.31
C ILE A 33 5.34 -0.10 -13.28
N ASN A 34 4.07 -0.16 -13.63
CA ASN A 34 3.32 -1.42 -13.62
C ASN A 34 3.89 -2.45 -14.61
N SER A 35 4.38 -2.00 -15.77
CA SER A 35 5.05 -2.87 -16.73
C SER A 35 6.41 -3.38 -16.24
N ILE A 36 7.15 -2.60 -15.45
CA ILE A 36 8.45 -3.01 -14.90
C ILE A 36 8.27 -4.01 -13.76
N LEU A 37 7.29 -3.76 -12.90
CA LEU A 37 7.00 -4.62 -11.75
C LEU A 37 6.20 -5.88 -12.12
N ASP A 38 5.91 -6.07 -13.41
CA ASP A 38 5.03 -7.12 -13.94
C ASP A 38 3.71 -7.23 -13.16
N LYS A 39 3.15 -6.06 -12.80
CA LYS A 39 2.05 -5.97 -11.85
C LYS A 39 0.74 -6.30 -12.54
N THR A 40 0.13 -7.43 -12.16
CA THR A 40 -1.22 -7.80 -12.58
C THR A 40 -2.25 -6.90 -11.90
N TYR A 41 -3.06 -6.18 -12.69
CA TYR A 41 -4.19 -5.42 -12.15
C TYR A 41 -5.35 -6.36 -11.84
N SER A 42 -5.61 -6.57 -10.55
CA SER A 42 -6.90 -7.09 -10.10
C SER A 42 -7.87 -5.92 -10.00
N ARG A 43 -8.76 -5.78 -10.98
CA ARG A 43 -9.83 -4.80 -10.91
C ARG A 43 -11.02 -5.44 -10.19
N ILE A 44 -11.36 -4.90 -9.02
CA ILE A 44 -12.59 -5.27 -8.32
C ILE A 44 -13.73 -4.48 -8.97
N ASN A 45 -14.67 -5.18 -9.60
CA ASN A 45 -15.92 -4.58 -10.04
C ASN A 45 -16.97 -4.90 -8.97
N LEU A 46 -17.49 -3.85 -8.33
CA LEU A 46 -18.60 -3.95 -7.38
C LEU A 46 -19.89 -3.74 -8.17
N ASP A 47 -20.58 -4.85 -8.46
CA ASP A 47 -21.83 -4.82 -9.22
C ASP A 47 -23.05 -4.69 -8.31
N ARG A 48 -22.94 -5.12 -7.05
CA ARG A 48 -24.06 -5.16 -6.09
C ARG A 48 -23.57 -4.93 -4.67
N ILE A 49 -24.38 -4.24 -3.87
CA ILE A 49 -24.15 -4.05 -2.44
C ILE A 49 -25.40 -4.44 -1.67
N ARG A 50 -25.21 -5.20 -0.60
CA ARG A 50 -26.26 -5.56 0.35
C ARG A 50 -26.24 -4.58 1.51
N ILE A 51 -27.38 -3.97 1.78
CA ILE A 51 -27.62 -3.11 2.95
C ILE A 51 -28.57 -3.85 3.88
N ALA A 52 -28.29 -3.82 5.18
CA ALA A 52 -29.25 -4.20 6.21
C ALA A 52 -29.85 -2.92 6.79
N THR A 53 -31.17 -2.76 6.66
CA THR A 53 -31.89 -1.65 7.28
C THR A 53 -32.12 -1.93 8.76
N ASP A 54 -32.32 -0.89 9.58
CA ASP A 54 -32.65 -1.00 11.00
C ASP A 54 -33.88 -1.89 11.29
N THR A 55 -34.74 -2.09 10.29
CA THR A 55 -35.92 -2.98 10.32
C THR A 55 -35.59 -4.45 10.04
N GLN A 56 -34.31 -4.82 9.93
CA GLN A 56 -33.82 -6.16 9.62
C GLN A 56 -34.18 -6.64 8.19
N GLU A 57 -34.64 -5.73 7.33
CA GLU A 57 -34.86 -5.97 5.91
C GLU A 57 -33.55 -5.79 5.13
N GLU A 58 -33.30 -6.70 4.19
CA GLU A 58 -32.10 -6.70 3.37
C GLU A 58 -32.41 -6.18 1.98
N ILE A 59 -31.76 -5.08 1.61
CA ILE A 59 -31.92 -4.45 0.31
C ILE A 59 -30.66 -4.71 -0.50
N LEU A 60 -30.84 -5.20 -1.73
CA LEU A 60 -29.75 -5.40 -2.68
C LEU A 60 -29.75 -4.26 -3.71
N LEU A 61 -28.76 -3.38 -3.62
CA LEU A 61 -28.54 -2.33 -4.61
C LEU A 61 -27.84 -2.92 -5.83
N ASN A 62 -28.37 -2.60 -7.01
CA ASN A 62 -27.85 -3.08 -8.30
C ASN A 62 -27.58 -1.93 -9.29
N SER A 63 -28.05 -0.71 -9.01
CA SER A 63 -27.75 0.46 -9.83
C SER A 63 -26.33 0.94 -9.57
N LYS A 64 -25.63 1.39 -10.62
CA LYS A 64 -24.23 1.80 -10.52
C LYS A 64 -24.07 3.01 -9.59
N GLU A 65 -24.97 3.98 -9.67
CA GLU A 65 -24.94 5.19 -8.86
C GLU A 65 -25.19 4.86 -7.38
N GLU A 66 -26.15 3.98 -7.10
CA GLU A 66 -26.49 3.54 -5.74
C GLU A 66 -25.37 2.72 -5.11
N VAL A 67 -24.81 1.77 -5.86
CA VAL A 67 -23.66 0.96 -5.44
C VAL A 67 -22.44 1.85 -5.14
N GLN A 68 -22.18 2.85 -5.97
CA GLN A 68 -21.07 3.77 -5.73
C GLN A 68 -21.29 4.63 -4.48
N ALA A 69 -22.48 5.19 -4.30
CA ALA A 69 -22.81 6.00 -3.13
C ALA A 69 -22.71 5.19 -1.83
N GLU A 70 -23.29 3.98 -1.82
CA GLU A 70 -23.26 3.12 -0.66
C GLU A 70 -21.85 2.58 -0.36
N ALA A 71 -21.06 2.26 -1.39
CA ALA A 71 -19.67 1.88 -1.19
C ALA A 71 -18.91 2.99 -0.44
N ILE A 72 -19.03 4.24 -0.90
CA ILE A 72 -18.36 5.38 -0.25
C ILE A 72 -18.82 5.52 1.21
N ASN A 73 -20.12 5.41 1.46
CA ASN A 73 -20.69 5.50 2.80
C ASN A 73 -20.18 4.38 3.73
N THR A 74 -20.29 3.12 3.29
CA THR A 74 -19.82 1.95 4.03
C THR A 74 -18.32 2.05 4.34
N PHE A 75 -17.49 2.37 3.35
CA PHE A 75 -16.05 2.57 3.55
C PHE A 75 -15.79 3.68 4.57
N SER A 76 -16.41 4.84 4.40
CA SER A 76 -16.24 5.98 5.33
C SER A 76 -16.65 5.65 6.76
N SER A 77 -17.69 4.83 6.93
CA SER A 77 -18.16 4.34 8.24
C SER A 77 -17.14 3.41 8.91
N ILE A 78 -16.54 2.49 8.15
CA ILE A 78 -15.53 1.54 8.66
C ILE A 78 -14.29 2.29 9.19
N PHE A 79 -13.84 3.33 8.48
CA PHE A 79 -12.65 4.10 8.82
C PHE A 79 -12.90 5.28 9.76
N ARG A 80 -14.15 5.48 10.22
CA ARG A 80 -14.44 6.50 11.24
C ARG A 80 -13.74 6.14 12.55
N SER A 81 -13.18 7.14 13.22
CA SER A 81 -12.62 7.00 14.57
C SER A 81 -13.66 6.36 15.49
N LYS A 82 -13.44 5.10 15.85
CA LYS A 82 -14.32 4.39 16.77
C LYS A 82 -14.09 4.97 18.15
N ASN A 83 -15.15 5.23 18.89
CA ASN A 83 -15.01 5.42 20.33
C ASN A 83 -14.84 4.02 20.94
N HIS A 84 -13.60 3.66 21.28
CA HIS A 84 -13.22 2.31 21.71
C HIS A 84 -13.79 1.96 23.10
N LYS A 85 -14.43 2.94 23.78
CA LYS A 85 -15.06 2.81 25.10
C LYS A 85 -14.22 1.95 26.04
N PHE A 86 -12.98 2.37 26.28
CA PHE A 86 -12.06 1.65 27.17
C PHE A 86 -12.61 1.50 28.61
N GLU A 87 -13.59 2.33 28.98
CA GLU A 87 -14.34 2.24 30.23
C GLU A 87 -15.19 0.96 30.36
N ASN A 88 -15.56 0.30 29.25
CA ASN A 88 -16.45 -0.86 29.22
C ASN A 88 -15.73 -2.15 28.84
N LEU A 89 -14.44 -2.30 29.16
CA LEU A 89 -13.75 -3.56 28.91
C LEU A 89 -14.25 -4.67 29.85
N PRO A 90 -14.41 -5.91 29.36
CA PRO A 90 -14.59 -7.08 30.21
C PRO A 90 -13.46 -7.18 31.23
N GLU A 91 -13.76 -7.70 32.42
CA GLU A 91 -12.81 -7.72 33.56
C GLU A 91 -11.48 -8.39 33.20
N GLN A 92 -11.51 -9.49 32.44
CA GLN A 92 -10.31 -10.21 31.98
C GLN A 92 -9.33 -9.35 31.16
N TRP A 93 -9.82 -8.29 30.52
CA TRP A 93 -9.01 -7.42 29.67
C TRP A 93 -8.56 -6.14 30.39
N LYS A 94 -9.22 -5.74 31.48
CA LYS A 94 -8.88 -4.50 32.19
C LYS A 94 -7.44 -4.53 32.70
N ASP A 95 -7.01 -5.66 33.26
CA ASP A 95 -5.64 -5.81 33.76
C ASP A 95 -4.61 -5.82 32.64
N ILE A 96 -4.94 -6.41 31.49
CA ILE A 96 -4.03 -6.53 30.32
C ILE A 96 -3.81 -5.17 29.66
N TYR A 97 -4.86 -4.36 29.52
CA TYR A 97 -4.80 -3.05 28.86
C TYR A 97 -4.52 -1.89 29.82
N LYS A 98 -4.35 -2.15 31.12
CA LYS A 98 -3.98 -1.13 32.07
C LYS A 98 -2.57 -0.61 31.75
N PRO A 99 -2.34 0.72 31.75
CA PRO A 99 -1.00 1.27 31.61
C PRO A 99 -0.04 0.65 32.62
N ARG A 100 1.12 0.23 32.13
CA ARG A 100 2.19 -0.32 32.96
C ARG A 100 2.81 0.78 33.79
N ALA A 101 2.78 0.63 35.12
CA ALA A 101 3.31 1.63 36.04
C ALA A 101 4.84 1.81 35.94
N ASP A 102 5.54 0.83 35.38
CA ASP A 102 6.98 0.87 35.12
C ASP A 102 7.36 1.61 33.82
N ILE A 103 6.37 2.02 33.03
CA ILE A 103 6.58 2.74 31.77
C ILE A 103 6.15 4.19 31.97
N ASP A 104 7.08 5.11 31.73
CA ASP A 104 6.76 6.54 31.68
C ASP A 104 5.84 6.83 30.49
N LEU A 105 4.74 7.56 30.71
CA LEU A 105 3.81 7.93 29.65
C LEU A 105 4.44 8.88 28.63
N GLN A 106 5.48 9.62 29.01
CA GLN A 106 6.17 10.57 28.14
C GLN A 106 6.99 9.90 27.03
N ILE A 107 7.17 8.58 27.05
CA ILE A 107 7.86 7.87 25.94
C ILE A 107 7.11 7.98 24.60
N TYR A 108 5.82 8.33 24.64
CA TYR A 108 4.97 8.44 23.46
C TYR A 108 4.81 9.87 22.95
N ASP A 109 5.33 10.88 23.66
CA ASP A 109 5.11 12.30 23.31
C ASP A 109 5.66 12.66 21.92
N HIS A 110 6.71 11.98 21.49
CA HIS A 110 7.40 12.17 20.21
C HIS A 110 7.08 11.08 19.18
N LEU A 111 5.99 10.33 19.36
CA LEU A 111 5.66 9.20 18.47
C LEU A 111 5.21 9.66 17.07
N ASP A 112 4.67 10.87 16.97
CA ASP A 112 4.25 11.50 15.72
C ASP A 112 5.35 12.38 15.09
N ASP A 113 6.50 12.52 15.75
CA ASP A 113 7.61 13.32 15.23
C ASP A 113 8.29 12.61 14.05
N MET A 114 8.75 13.41 13.09
CA MET A 114 9.48 12.89 11.93
C MET A 114 10.83 12.33 12.38
N PRO A 115 11.23 11.12 11.93
CA PRO A 115 12.53 10.56 12.28
C PRO A 115 13.66 11.50 11.91
N ILE A 116 14.64 11.65 12.80
CA ILE A 116 15.82 12.47 12.48
C ILE A 116 16.75 11.74 11.51
N GLU A 117 17.60 12.50 10.80
CA GLU A 117 18.54 11.93 9.82
C GLU A 117 19.44 10.84 10.43
N GLN A 118 19.85 11.01 11.68
CA GLN A 118 20.65 10.01 12.38
C GLN A 118 19.90 8.68 12.56
N GLU A 119 18.66 8.73 13.05
CA GLU A 119 17.81 7.54 13.26
C GLU A 119 17.54 6.82 11.93
N TRP A 120 17.29 7.59 10.87
CA TRP A 120 17.11 7.06 9.52
C TRP A 120 18.36 6.29 9.04
N ASN A 121 19.54 6.88 9.21
CA ASN A 121 20.81 6.26 8.83
C ASN A 121 21.12 5.01 9.67
N GLU A 122 20.83 5.03 10.97
CA GLU A 122 20.97 3.87 11.86
C GLU A 122 20.03 2.73 11.43
N MET A 123 18.78 3.04 11.09
CA MET A 123 17.82 2.08 10.55
C MET A 123 18.33 1.48 9.21
N LEU A 124 18.81 2.29 8.25
CA LEU A 124 19.35 1.78 6.98
C LEU A 124 20.55 0.84 7.17
N ASN A 125 21.39 1.13 8.17
CA ASN A 125 22.56 0.31 8.47
C ASN A 125 22.20 -1.03 9.11
N THR A 126 21.20 -1.05 10.00
CA THR A 126 20.75 -2.25 10.73
C THR A 126 19.80 -3.14 9.91
N MET A 127 19.22 -2.62 8.83
CA MET A 127 18.27 -3.34 7.99
C MET A 127 18.87 -4.59 7.31
N ASN A 128 18.11 -5.68 7.30
CA ASN A 128 18.52 -6.91 6.63
C ASN A 128 18.34 -6.85 5.11
N ASP A 129 19.42 -7.09 4.37
CA ASP A 129 19.43 -7.11 2.90
C ASP A 129 18.68 -8.31 2.29
N LYS A 130 18.40 -9.35 3.07
CA LYS A 130 17.81 -10.62 2.62
C LYS A 130 16.31 -10.75 2.94
N SER A 131 15.67 -9.67 3.39
CA SER A 131 14.24 -9.67 3.67
C SER A 131 13.42 -9.96 2.42
N ALA A 132 12.30 -10.67 2.58
CA ALA A 132 11.36 -10.92 1.51
C ALA A 132 10.77 -9.59 0.98
N LEU A 133 10.49 -9.56 -0.32
CA LEU A 133 9.86 -8.40 -0.95
C LEU A 133 8.43 -8.24 -0.44
N GLY A 134 8.05 -7.01 -0.06
CA GLY A 134 6.67 -6.65 0.24
C GLY A 134 5.82 -6.47 -1.02
N ILE A 135 4.56 -6.06 -0.85
CA ILE A 135 3.59 -5.85 -1.94
C ILE A 135 4.07 -4.81 -2.98
N SER A 136 4.95 -3.89 -2.57
CA SER A 136 5.57 -2.91 -3.47
C SER A 136 6.62 -3.52 -4.39
N ASN A 137 7.09 -4.75 -4.15
CA ASN A 137 8.26 -5.37 -4.77
C ASN A 137 9.57 -4.56 -4.61
N ILE A 138 9.61 -3.60 -3.69
CA ILE A 138 10.82 -2.82 -3.36
C ILE A 138 11.55 -3.54 -2.23
N SER A 139 12.82 -3.90 -2.45
CA SER A 139 13.67 -4.47 -1.40
C SER A 139 14.33 -3.39 -0.56
N TYR A 140 14.62 -3.71 0.70
CA TYR A 140 15.43 -2.88 1.58
C TYR A 140 16.82 -2.60 1.03
N LYS A 141 17.39 -3.55 0.28
CA LYS A 141 18.65 -3.35 -0.44
C LYS A 141 18.59 -2.21 -1.47
N LEU A 142 17.43 -1.98 -2.09
CA LEU A 142 17.26 -0.86 -3.02
C LEU A 142 17.19 0.47 -2.27
N ILE A 143 16.44 0.50 -1.17
CA ILE A 143 16.31 1.71 -0.32
C ILE A 143 17.69 2.10 0.24
N LYS A 144 18.44 1.14 0.78
CA LYS A 144 19.81 1.35 1.29
C LYS A 144 20.81 1.85 0.24
N LYS A 145 20.58 1.55 -1.03
CA LYS A 145 21.42 1.97 -2.16
C LYS A 145 20.88 3.19 -2.90
N ALA A 146 19.75 3.74 -2.45
CA ALA A 146 19.18 4.93 -3.04
C ALA A 146 20.09 6.13 -2.78
N ASP A 147 20.02 7.12 -3.67
CA ASP A 147 20.75 8.37 -3.51
C ASP A 147 20.18 9.18 -2.33
N ALA A 148 20.96 10.13 -1.82
CA ALA A 148 20.56 10.96 -0.68
C ALA A 148 19.24 11.69 -0.93
N GLU A 149 19.03 12.23 -2.14
CA GLU A 149 17.77 12.91 -2.50
C GLU A 149 16.54 11.98 -2.42
N VAL A 150 16.74 10.70 -2.75
CA VAL A 150 15.67 9.70 -2.72
C VAL A 150 15.43 9.20 -1.29
N ASN A 151 16.47 9.10 -0.48
CA ASN A 151 16.35 8.76 0.94
C ASN A 151 15.60 9.85 1.72
N GLU A 152 15.80 11.13 1.36
CA GLU A 152 15.05 12.24 1.94
C GLU A 152 13.54 12.16 1.63
N LEU A 153 13.16 11.56 0.50
CA LEU A 153 11.76 11.31 0.15
C LEU A 153 11.15 10.13 0.93
N PHE A 154 11.99 9.22 1.43
CA PHE A 154 11.55 8.06 2.21
C PHE A 154 11.44 8.34 3.71
N ARG A 155 12.15 9.36 4.21
CA ARG A 155 12.03 9.88 5.57
C ARG A 155 10.73 10.64 5.74
#